data_AF-A0A660VME7-F1
#
_entry.id   AF-A0A660VME7-F1
#
_cell.length_a   1.000
_cell.length_b   1.000
_cell.length_c   1.000
_cell.angle_alpha   90.00
_cell.angle_beta   90.00
_cell.angle_gamma   90.00
#
_symmetry.space_group_name_H-M   'P 1'
#
loop_
_entity.id
_entity.type
_entity.pdbx_description
1 polymer ?
#
loop_
_entity_poly.entity_id
_entity_poly.type
_entity_poly.pdbx_seq_one_letter_code
_entity_poly.pdbx_strand_id
1 'polypeptide(L)'
;FAEPRSHFEMVRPGAVLYGIDPGNLKKLRVPFRPVVSWFTQVVYLKTLEPRTSVGYGRCFVAKRRMRVATLPLGYADGFHFHLAAKGYVLIGGVRCRVLAITMDYVMVDVTECSDVRVGQKVVVIGRDGDEEIRVEKIARMVGVPPYNIFTSLGRRVQRMFRDRRQRLPLLPQTAQSANERLSA
;
A
#
# COMPACT_ATOMS: atom_id res chain seq x y z
N PHE A 1 -8.96 -0.88 -26.75
CA PHE A 1 -8.99 -2.34 -26.97
C PHE A 1 -10.33 -2.99 -26.61
N ALA A 2 -11.09 -2.49 -25.63
CA ALA A 2 -12.43 -3.04 -25.32
C ALA A 2 -13.46 -2.93 -26.46
N GLU A 3 -13.26 -1.96 -27.36
CA GLU A 3 -14.05 -1.75 -28.58
C GLU A 3 -13.20 -2.17 -29.81
N PRO A 4 -13.44 -3.34 -30.43
CA PRO A 4 -12.67 -3.84 -31.56
C PRO A 4 -12.59 -2.87 -32.75
N ARG A 5 -13.66 -2.10 -32.99
CA ARG A 5 -13.72 -1.15 -34.11
C ARG A 5 -12.76 0.05 -33.98
N SER A 6 -12.19 0.25 -32.79
CA SER A 6 -11.27 1.37 -32.49
C SER A 6 -9.79 0.98 -32.54
N HIS A 7 -9.46 -0.24 -32.95
CA HIS A 7 -8.08 -0.73 -32.86
C HIS A 7 -7.16 -0.13 -33.92
N PHE A 8 -7.68 0.18 -35.11
CA PHE A 8 -6.87 0.60 -36.27
C PHE A 8 -5.60 -0.27 -36.39
N GLU A 9 -4.42 0.31 -36.63
CA GLU A 9 -3.17 -0.42 -36.74
C GLU A 9 -2.50 -0.74 -35.39
N MET A 10 -2.83 -0.01 -34.32
CA MET A 10 -2.16 -0.19 -33.00
C MET A 10 -3.04 0.25 -31.82
N VAL A 11 -3.02 -0.55 -30.75
CA VAL A 11 -3.62 -0.21 -29.44
C VAL A 11 -2.55 0.14 -28.41
N ARG A 12 -2.89 1.03 -27.46
CA ARG A 12 -2.01 1.48 -26.38
C ARG A 12 -2.54 1.06 -25.00
N PRO A 13 -2.36 -0.22 -24.59
CA PRO A 13 -2.77 -0.65 -23.26
C PRO A 13 -1.88 0.03 -22.21
N GLY A 14 -2.48 0.80 -21.31
CA GLY A 14 -1.79 1.48 -20.20
C GLY A 14 -2.15 0.86 -18.86
N ALA A 15 -3.03 1.52 -18.10
CA ALA A 15 -3.45 1.12 -16.75
C ALA A 15 -3.92 -0.35 -16.62
N VAL A 16 -4.53 -0.91 -17.68
CA VAL A 16 -4.90 -2.32 -17.77
C VAL A 16 -3.71 -3.26 -17.52
N LEU A 17 -2.51 -2.91 -18.00
CA LEU A 17 -1.32 -3.75 -17.82
C LEU A 17 -0.94 -3.89 -16.34
N TYR A 18 -1.35 -2.94 -15.51
CA TYR A 18 -1.11 -2.89 -14.07
C TYR A 18 -2.27 -3.46 -13.25
N GLY A 19 -3.27 -4.05 -13.90
CA GLY A 19 -4.41 -4.61 -13.18
C GLY A 19 -5.38 -3.57 -12.64
N ILE A 20 -5.41 -2.35 -13.23
CA ILE A 20 -6.44 -1.32 -13.00
C ILE A 20 -7.58 -1.44 -14.02
N ASP A 21 -8.81 -1.68 -13.56
CA ASP A 21 -9.98 -1.74 -14.44
C ASP A 21 -10.50 -0.32 -14.77
N PRO A 22 -10.43 0.15 -16.04
CA PRO A 22 -11.05 1.40 -16.48
C PRO A 22 -12.60 1.40 -16.44
N GLY A 23 -13.23 0.33 -15.96
CA GLY A 23 -14.68 0.21 -15.76
C GLY A 23 -15.42 -0.53 -16.87
N ASN A 24 -14.72 -0.93 -17.93
CA ASN A 24 -15.30 -1.64 -19.09
C ASN A 24 -14.68 -3.02 -19.33
N LEU A 25 -13.71 -3.47 -18.51
CA LEU A 25 -13.04 -4.76 -18.72
C LEU A 25 -13.93 -5.96 -18.38
N LYS A 26 -14.94 -5.77 -17.50
CA LYS A 26 -15.95 -6.81 -17.24
C LYS A 26 -16.62 -7.33 -18.52
N LYS A 27 -16.73 -6.49 -19.56
CA LYS A 27 -17.33 -6.87 -20.86
C LYS A 27 -16.40 -7.76 -21.70
N LEU A 28 -15.09 -7.70 -21.45
CA LEU A 28 -14.09 -8.34 -22.31
C LEU A 28 -13.86 -9.82 -21.98
N ARG A 29 -14.39 -10.33 -20.85
CA ARG A 29 -14.18 -11.72 -20.39
C ARG A 29 -12.71 -12.16 -20.36
N VAL A 30 -11.77 -11.22 -20.34
CA VAL A 30 -10.33 -11.49 -20.23
C VAL A 30 -9.97 -11.64 -18.76
N PRO A 31 -9.18 -12.67 -18.38
CA PRO A 31 -8.70 -12.81 -17.01
C PRO A 31 -7.87 -11.60 -16.62
N PHE A 32 -8.38 -10.84 -15.65
CA PHE A 32 -7.80 -9.60 -15.19
C PHE A 32 -7.41 -9.72 -13.73
N ARG A 33 -6.17 -9.35 -13.39
CA ARG A 33 -5.67 -9.46 -12.02
C ARG A 33 -4.81 -8.26 -11.64
N PRO A 34 -4.94 -7.74 -10.40
CA PRO A 34 -3.95 -6.81 -9.83
C PRO A 34 -2.55 -7.45 -9.87
N VAL A 35 -1.55 -6.69 -10.32
CA VAL A 35 -0.15 -7.16 -10.40
C VAL A 35 0.79 -6.46 -9.42
N VAL A 36 0.30 -5.41 -8.75
CA VAL A 36 1.06 -4.63 -7.77
C VAL A 36 0.59 -4.99 -6.37
N SER A 37 1.54 -5.21 -5.46
CA SER A 37 1.29 -5.26 -4.02
C SER A 37 2.28 -4.35 -3.33
N TRP A 38 1.82 -3.64 -2.32
CA TRP A 38 2.64 -2.76 -1.49
C TRP A 38 2.45 -3.15 -0.04
N PHE A 39 3.56 -3.36 0.64
CA PHE A 39 3.60 -3.75 2.04
C PHE A 39 4.73 -3.03 2.76
N THR A 40 4.60 -2.98 4.08
CA THR A 40 5.57 -2.46 5.03
C THR A 40 5.58 -3.42 6.24
N GLN A 41 6.11 -2.97 7.37
CA GLN A 41 6.10 -3.73 8.62
C GLN A 41 5.78 -2.84 9.82
N VAL A 42 5.38 -3.45 10.92
CA VAL A 42 5.28 -2.76 12.21
C VAL A 42 6.69 -2.48 12.74
N VAL A 43 7.00 -1.23 13.08
CA VAL A 43 8.30 -0.87 13.70
C VAL A 43 8.19 -0.53 15.18
N TYR A 44 7.00 -0.18 15.64
CA TYR A 44 6.76 0.15 17.04
C TYR A 44 5.31 -0.12 17.43
N LEU A 45 5.11 -0.51 18.69
CA LEU A 45 3.80 -0.77 19.28
C LEU A 45 3.69 -0.03 20.60
N LYS A 46 2.54 0.62 20.82
CA LYS A 46 2.24 1.33 22.06
C LYS A 46 0.77 1.20 22.43
N THR A 47 0.50 1.01 23.72
CA THR A 47 -0.84 1.17 24.27
C THR A 47 -1.05 2.62 24.65
N LEU A 48 -2.15 3.20 24.19
CA LEU A 48 -2.58 4.55 24.52
C LEU A 48 -3.72 4.48 25.53
N GLU A 49 -3.62 5.31 26.56
CA GLU A 49 -4.72 5.54 27.49
C GLU A 49 -5.70 6.58 26.92
N PRO A 50 -6.96 6.59 27.39
CA PRO A 50 -7.94 7.60 26.97
C PRO A 50 -7.39 9.02 27.09
N ARG A 51 -7.79 9.90 26.15
CA ARG A 51 -7.37 11.31 26.01
C ARG A 51 -5.93 11.52 25.53
N THR A 52 -5.16 10.46 25.25
CA THR A 52 -3.85 10.57 24.61
C THR A 52 -4.00 10.96 23.14
N SER A 53 -3.23 11.95 22.65
CA SER A 53 -3.24 12.36 21.25
C SER A 53 -2.16 11.69 20.40
N VAL A 54 -2.43 11.54 19.09
CA VAL A 54 -1.51 11.00 18.09
C VAL A 54 -1.44 11.92 16.89
N GLY A 55 -0.25 12.11 16.34
CA GLY A 55 -0.01 12.90 15.14
C GLY A 55 0.10 14.40 15.39
N TYR A 56 0.47 15.13 14.33
CA TYR A 56 0.59 16.58 14.35
C TYR A 56 -0.76 17.26 14.63
N GLY A 57 -0.72 18.39 15.34
CA GLY A 57 -1.92 19.17 15.67
C GLY A 57 -2.95 18.42 16.51
N ARG A 58 -2.57 17.29 17.14
CA ARG A 58 -3.49 16.41 17.88
C ARG A 58 -4.67 15.94 17.00
N CYS A 59 -4.40 15.67 15.72
CA CYS A 59 -5.42 15.29 14.74
C CYS A 59 -6.23 14.03 15.12
N PHE A 60 -5.67 13.19 15.98
CA PHE A 60 -6.39 12.09 16.61
C PHE A 60 -6.24 12.13 18.14
N VAL A 61 -7.32 11.85 18.86
CA VAL A 61 -7.35 11.69 20.32
C VAL A 61 -8.04 10.36 20.66
N ALA A 62 -7.36 9.54 21.45
CA ALA A 62 -7.85 8.24 21.88
C ALA A 62 -9.10 8.39 22.78
N LYS A 63 -10.21 7.78 22.37
CA LYS A 63 -11.47 7.78 23.16
C LYS A 63 -11.52 6.67 24.22
N ARG A 64 -10.78 5.60 23.98
CA ARG A 64 -10.67 4.42 24.83
C ARG A 64 -9.21 3.97 24.88
N ARG A 65 -8.91 3.07 25.81
CA ARG A 65 -7.63 2.36 25.80
C ARG A 65 -7.50 1.62 24.47
N MET A 66 -6.40 1.84 23.76
CA MET A 66 -6.22 1.32 22.40
C MET A 66 -4.77 0.96 22.12
N ARG A 67 -4.56 -0.05 21.27
CA ARG A 67 -3.23 -0.47 20.83
C ARG A 67 -2.94 0.15 19.48
N VAL A 68 -1.79 0.81 19.36
CA VAL A 68 -1.40 1.54 18.14
C VAL A 68 -0.08 1.02 17.63
N ALA A 69 -0.01 0.78 16.32
CA ALA A 69 1.21 0.42 15.61
C ALA A 69 1.73 1.61 14.80
N THR A 70 3.04 1.80 14.80
CA THR A 70 3.74 2.73 13.91
C THR A 70 4.34 1.96 12.74
N LEU A 71 4.17 2.48 11.54
CA LEU A 71 4.60 1.90 10.27
C LEU A 71 5.57 2.85 9.56
N PRO A 72 6.71 2.37 9.01
CA PRO A 72 7.71 3.18 8.33
C PRO A 72 7.31 3.42 6.87
N LEU A 73 6.27 4.22 6.69
CA LEU A 73 5.86 4.80 5.42
C LEU A 73 5.11 6.09 5.70
N GLY A 74 5.14 7.04 4.77
CA GLY A 74 4.34 8.25 4.89
C GLY A 74 4.04 8.90 3.55
N TYR A 75 3.66 10.18 3.58
CA TYR A 75 3.26 10.88 2.36
C TYR A 75 4.43 11.07 1.39
N ALA A 76 5.70 11.04 1.85
CA ALA A 76 6.86 11.09 0.97
C ALA A 76 7.07 9.79 0.15
N ASP A 77 6.46 8.69 0.59
CA ASP A 77 6.50 7.40 -0.10
C ASP A 77 5.32 7.22 -1.08
N GLY A 78 4.36 8.15 -1.07
CA GLY A 78 3.11 8.07 -1.84
C GLY A 78 1.90 7.64 -1.02
N PHE A 79 2.02 7.47 0.30
CA PHE A 79 0.87 7.21 1.16
C PHE A 79 0.08 8.51 1.38
N HIS A 80 -0.93 8.74 0.54
CA HIS A 80 -1.65 10.01 0.47
C HIS A 80 -2.13 10.51 1.84
N PHE A 81 -1.81 11.76 2.16
CA PHE A 81 -2.22 12.41 3.41
C PHE A 81 -3.75 12.43 3.61
N HIS A 82 -4.52 12.46 2.52
CA HIS A 82 -6.00 12.42 2.55
C HIS A 82 -6.57 11.08 3.03
N LEU A 83 -5.73 10.05 3.21
CA LEU A 83 -6.11 8.81 3.87
C LEU A 83 -6.19 8.95 5.39
N ALA A 84 -5.78 10.07 5.97
CA ALA A 84 -5.93 10.32 7.40
C ALA A 84 -7.40 10.13 7.82
N ALA A 85 -7.62 9.33 8.88
CA ALA A 85 -8.92 8.96 9.43
C ALA A 85 -9.89 8.16 8.53
N LYS A 86 -9.64 8.03 7.22
CA LYS A 86 -10.50 7.29 6.26
C LYS A 86 -9.87 5.99 5.76
N GLY A 87 -8.54 5.99 5.64
CA GLY A 87 -7.76 4.86 5.16
C GLY A 87 -7.59 3.78 6.22
N TYR A 88 -7.16 2.63 5.75
CA TYR A 88 -6.81 1.49 6.59
C TYR A 88 -5.76 0.64 5.87
N VAL A 89 -5.06 -0.18 6.63
CA VAL A 89 -4.11 -1.21 6.16
C VAL A 89 -4.60 -2.58 6.61
N LEU A 90 -4.00 -3.67 6.12
CA LEU A 90 -4.28 -5.02 6.62
C LEU A 90 -3.10 -5.54 7.45
N ILE A 91 -3.39 -6.11 8.62
CA ILE A 91 -2.42 -6.78 9.48
C ILE A 91 -3.06 -8.08 9.97
N GLY A 92 -2.52 -9.23 9.55
CA GLY A 92 -3.06 -10.53 9.93
C GLY A 92 -4.50 -10.73 9.45
N GLY A 93 -4.85 -10.19 8.28
CA GLY A 93 -6.20 -10.25 7.72
C GLY A 93 -7.21 -9.28 8.34
N VAL A 94 -6.79 -8.40 9.26
CA VAL A 94 -7.68 -7.42 9.92
C VAL A 94 -7.45 -6.01 9.36
N ARG A 95 -8.54 -5.30 9.07
CA ARG A 95 -8.50 -3.89 8.65
C ARG A 95 -8.16 -2.99 9.84
N CYS A 96 -6.98 -2.39 9.80
CA CYS A 96 -6.45 -1.48 10.82
C CYS A 96 -6.58 -0.03 10.36
N ARG A 97 -7.39 0.79 11.05
CA ARG A 97 -7.69 2.17 10.65
C ARG A 97 -6.48 3.09 10.81
N VAL A 98 -6.24 3.96 9.84
CA VAL A 98 -5.22 5.00 9.93
C VAL A 98 -5.66 6.11 10.88
N LEU A 99 -4.82 6.40 11.88
CA LEU A 99 -5.03 7.42 12.90
C LEU A 99 -4.35 8.74 12.53
N ALA A 100 -3.09 8.66 12.12
CA ALA A 100 -2.28 9.83 11.77
C ALA A 100 -1.25 9.46 10.69
N ILE A 101 -0.86 10.47 9.91
CA ILE A 101 0.11 10.36 8.82
C ILE A 101 1.15 11.47 8.99
N THR A 102 2.42 11.13 8.86
CA THR A 102 3.56 12.05 8.79
C THR A 102 4.32 11.84 7.47
N MET A 103 5.48 12.49 7.32
CA MET A 103 6.31 12.37 6.13
C MET A 103 6.75 10.93 5.89
N ASP A 104 7.15 10.24 6.96
CA ASP A 104 7.82 8.94 6.91
C ASP A 104 7.15 7.88 7.78
N TYR A 105 6.15 8.24 8.59
CA TYR A 105 5.45 7.31 9.48
C TYR A 105 3.93 7.44 9.43
N VAL A 106 3.27 6.30 9.60
CA VAL A 106 1.82 6.21 9.75
C VAL A 106 1.50 5.46 11.04
N MET A 107 0.54 5.96 11.80
CA MET A 107 0.02 5.30 12.99
C MET A 107 -1.33 4.67 12.69
N VAL A 108 -1.49 3.41 13.04
CA VAL A 108 -2.72 2.64 12.80
C VAL A 108 -3.25 2.01 14.09
N ASP A 109 -4.57 1.94 14.20
CA ASP A 109 -5.26 1.26 15.30
C ASP A 109 -5.23 -0.26 15.07
N VAL A 110 -4.62 -0.97 16.00
CA VAL A 110 -4.48 -2.44 16.00
C VAL A 110 -5.15 -3.07 17.22
N THR A 111 -6.09 -2.37 17.85
CA THR A 111 -6.77 -2.83 19.07
C THR A 111 -7.52 -4.15 18.86
N GLU A 112 -8.13 -4.33 17.69
CA GLU A 112 -8.91 -5.54 17.34
C GLU A 112 -8.04 -6.69 16.81
N CYS A 113 -6.71 -6.50 16.75
CA CYS A 113 -5.79 -7.53 16.27
C CYS A 113 -5.25 -8.33 17.47
N SER A 114 -5.39 -9.66 17.42
CA SER A 114 -5.06 -10.55 18.53
C SER A 114 -3.55 -10.65 18.83
N ASP A 115 -2.68 -10.67 17.81
CA ASP A 115 -1.24 -10.85 17.99
C ASP A 115 -0.40 -9.98 17.04
N VAL A 116 -0.42 -8.66 17.26
CA VAL A 116 0.45 -7.76 16.50
C VAL A 116 1.85 -7.68 17.12
N ARG A 117 2.88 -7.85 16.28
CA ARG A 117 4.29 -7.84 16.68
C ARG A 117 5.12 -6.88 15.84
N VAL A 118 6.19 -6.35 16.42
CA VAL A 118 7.21 -5.61 15.67
C VAL A 118 7.84 -6.55 14.62
N GLY A 119 8.08 -6.04 13.42
CA GLY A 119 8.53 -6.80 12.26
C GLY A 119 7.41 -7.48 11.47
N GLN A 120 6.17 -7.51 11.98
CA GLN A 120 5.06 -8.13 11.27
C GLN A 120 4.71 -7.37 10.00
N LYS A 121 4.49 -8.12 8.92
CA LYS A 121 4.08 -7.59 7.62
C LYS A 121 2.74 -6.86 7.72
N VAL A 122 2.67 -5.71 7.07
CA VAL A 122 1.47 -4.89 6.93
C VAL A 122 1.20 -4.68 5.45
N VAL A 123 -0.01 -5.00 4.98
CA VAL A 123 -0.41 -4.83 3.58
C VAL A 123 -1.09 -3.48 3.40
N VAL A 124 -0.53 -2.66 2.51
CA VAL A 124 -1.06 -1.34 2.13
C VAL A 124 -1.89 -1.46 0.85
N ILE A 125 -1.41 -2.24 -0.12
CA ILE A 125 -2.11 -2.60 -1.37
C ILE A 125 -1.92 -4.09 -1.59
N GLY A 126 -2.99 -4.82 -1.86
CA GLY A 126 -2.98 -6.27 -2.09
C GLY A 126 -3.84 -7.03 -1.09
N ARG A 127 -3.56 -8.33 -0.95
CA ARG A 127 -4.35 -9.27 -0.16
C ARG A 127 -3.63 -9.72 1.11
N ASP A 128 -4.37 -9.88 2.19
CA ASP A 128 -3.96 -10.51 3.44
C ASP A 128 -5.12 -11.37 3.97
N GLY A 129 -4.96 -12.70 3.96
CA GLY A 129 -6.08 -13.63 4.18
C GLY A 129 -7.20 -13.45 3.14
N ASP A 130 -8.43 -13.34 3.62
CA ASP A 130 -9.63 -13.09 2.80
C ASP A 130 -9.85 -11.60 2.49
N GLU A 131 -9.04 -10.72 3.08
CA GLU A 131 -9.15 -9.28 2.93
C GLU A 131 -8.25 -8.74 1.81
N GLU A 132 -8.76 -7.77 1.06
CA GLU A 132 -8.04 -7.16 -0.07
C GLU A 132 -8.22 -5.64 -0.10
N ILE A 133 -7.10 -4.92 -0.22
CA ILE A 133 -7.07 -3.49 -0.52
C ILE A 133 -6.67 -3.32 -1.98
N ARG A 134 -7.67 -2.98 -2.81
CA ARG A 134 -7.45 -2.62 -4.21
C ARG A 134 -7.08 -1.16 -4.38
N VAL A 135 -6.26 -0.87 -5.39
CA VAL A 135 -5.83 0.49 -5.72
C VAL A 135 -7.02 1.41 -6.03
N GLU A 136 -8.06 0.90 -6.68
CA GLU A 136 -9.28 1.66 -6.99
C GLU A 136 -10.02 2.09 -5.72
N LYS A 137 -9.95 1.29 -4.64
CA LYS A 137 -10.58 1.65 -3.36
C LYS A 137 -9.82 2.79 -2.68
N ILE A 138 -8.49 2.75 -2.71
CA ILE A 138 -7.64 3.85 -2.22
C ILE A 138 -7.92 5.12 -3.01
N ALA A 139 -7.93 5.01 -4.34
CA ALA A 139 -8.17 6.14 -5.25
C ALA A 139 -9.52 6.82 -4.97
N ARG A 140 -10.58 6.05 -4.73
CA ARG A 140 -11.89 6.58 -4.31
C ARG A 140 -11.85 7.31 -2.97
N MET A 141 -11.10 6.79 -1.98
CA MET A 141 -10.97 7.46 -0.67
C MET A 141 -10.22 8.80 -0.77
N VAL A 142 -9.24 8.89 -1.67
CA VAL A 142 -8.42 10.09 -1.89
C VAL A 142 -9.11 11.10 -2.82
N GLY A 143 -9.94 10.63 -3.76
CA GLY A 143 -10.59 11.46 -4.77
C GLY A 143 -9.75 11.64 -6.05
N VAL A 144 -9.00 10.60 -6.47
CA VAL A 144 -8.13 10.65 -7.66
C VAL A 144 -8.35 9.42 -8.56
N PRO A 145 -7.91 9.47 -9.83
CA PRO A 145 -7.88 8.28 -10.68
C PRO A 145 -6.97 7.17 -10.13
N PRO A 146 -7.27 5.87 -10.32
CA PRO A 146 -6.48 4.79 -9.71
C PRO A 146 -5.00 4.75 -10.11
N TYR A 147 -4.66 5.14 -11.34
CA TYR A 147 -3.26 5.16 -11.77
C TYR A 147 -2.43 6.17 -10.98
N ASN A 148 -3.04 7.24 -10.44
CA ASN A 148 -2.33 8.24 -9.64
C ASN A 148 -1.72 7.61 -8.37
N ILE A 149 -2.39 6.62 -7.78
CA ILE A 149 -1.85 5.94 -6.59
C ILE A 149 -0.51 5.27 -6.90
N PHE A 150 -0.37 4.65 -8.07
CA PHE A 150 0.90 4.02 -8.48
C PHE A 150 1.96 5.03 -8.89
N THR A 151 1.58 6.09 -9.61
CA THR A 151 2.54 7.13 -10.02
C THR A 151 3.00 7.99 -8.84
N SER A 152 2.24 8.04 -7.75
CA SER A 152 2.63 8.71 -6.50
C SER A 152 3.64 7.91 -5.67
N LEU A 153 3.91 6.64 -5.98
CA LEU A 153 4.92 5.87 -5.26
C LEU A 153 6.31 6.49 -5.50
N GLY A 154 6.86 7.09 -4.45
CA GLY A 154 8.12 7.82 -4.49
C GLY A 154 9.34 6.93 -4.75
N ARG A 155 10.52 7.53 -4.97
CA ARG A 155 11.78 6.80 -5.20
C ARG A 155 12.24 5.95 -4.01
N ARG A 156 11.83 6.32 -2.80
CA ARG A 156 12.15 5.61 -1.54
C ARG A 156 11.52 4.23 -1.45
N VAL A 157 10.41 4.00 -2.15
CA VAL A 157 9.73 2.71 -2.19
C VAL A 157 10.55 1.75 -3.05
N GLN A 158 11.14 0.71 -2.45
CA GLN A 158 11.84 -0.32 -3.19
C GLN A 158 10.85 -1.14 -4.04
N ARG A 159 11.14 -1.28 -5.34
CA ARG A 159 10.38 -2.17 -6.23
C ARG A 159 11.05 -3.53 -6.29
N MET A 160 10.26 -4.56 -6.07
CA MET A 160 10.68 -5.96 -6.20
C MET A 160 9.82 -6.62 -7.26
N PHE A 161 10.48 -7.23 -8.25
CA PHE A 161 9.79 -7.91 -9.34
C PHE A 161 9.78 -9.41 -9.06
N ARG A 162 8.62 -10.05 -9.24
CA ARG A 162 8.50 -11.50 -9.19
C ARG A 162 8.71 -12.04 -10.60
N ASP A 163 9.77 -12.80 -10.80
CA ASP A 163 9.91 -13.58 -12.03
C ASP A 163 8.84 -14.69 -12.02
N ARG A 164 8.25 -14.97 -13.19
CA ARG A 164 7.37 -16.15 -13.34
C ARG A 164 8.10 -17.46 -13.06
N ARG A 165 9.44 -17.48 -13.18
CA ARG A 165 10.28 -18.67 -12.96
C ARG A 165 10.94 -18.75 -11.57
N GLN A 166 11.07 -17.63 -10.85
CA GLN A 166 11.60 -17.60 -9.49
C GLN A 166 10.60 -16.97 -8.52
N ARG A 167 10.23 -17.70 -7.47
CA ARG A 167 9.35 -17.20 -6.39
C ARG A 167 10.02 -16.09 -5.54
N LEU A 168 11.31 -15.82 -5.74
CA LEU A 168 12.06 -14.79 -5.02
C LEU A 168 12.04 -13.44 -5.75
N PRO A 169 12.05 -12.32 -5.00
CA PRO A 169 12.13 -11.00 -5.60
C PRO A 169 13.48 -10.81 -6.30
N LEU A 170 13.44 -10.39 -7.57
CA LEU A 170 14.62 -9.84 -8.23
C LEU A 170 14.97 -8.52 -7.52
N LEU A 171 16.13 -8.49 -6.86
CA LEU A 171 16.69 -7.25 -6.33
C LEU A 171 17.05 -6.31 -7.49
N PRO A 172 16.88 -4.99 -7.34
CA PRO A 172 17.40 -4.03 -8.31
C PRO A 172 18.92 -4.27 -8.49
N GLN A 173 19.39 -4.31 -9.74
CA GLN A 173 20.81 -4.58 -10.07
C GLN A 173 21.79 -3.61 -9.39
N THR A 174 21.32 -2.44 -8.95
CA THR A 174 22.11 -1.46 -8.19
C THR A 174 22.48 -1.91 -6.78
N ALA A 175 21.85 -2.94 -6.22
CA ALA A 175 22.18 -3.47 -4.89
C ALA A 175 23.35 -4.47 -4.90
N GLN A 176 23.73 -5.02 -6.06
CA GLN A 176 24.85 -5.97 -6.15
C GLN A 176 26.22 -5.26 -6.25
N SER A 177 26.28 -4.04 -6.79
CA SER A 177 27.54 -3.31 -6.98
C SER A 177 28.04 -2.53 -5.75
N ALA A 178 27.27 -2.48 -4.66
CA ALA A 178 27.68 -1.84 -3.41
C ALA A 178 28.51 -2.77 -2.50
N ASN A 179 28.36 -4.09 -2.64
CA ASN A 179 29.09 -5.07 -1.82
C ASN A 179 30.49 -5.42 -2.33
N GLU A 180 30.86 -5.02 -3.55
CA GLU A 180 32.20 -5.24 -4.11
C GLU A 180 33.18 -4.09 -3.86
N ARG A 181 32.73 -2.96 -3.27
CA ARG A 181 33.59 -1.79 -2.99
C ARG A 181 33.99 -1.63 -1.52
N LEU A 182 33.71 -2.63 -0.68
CA LEU A 182 34.10 -2.65 0.74
C LEU A 182 35.11 -3.77 1.07
N SER A 183 35.70 -4.39 0.05
CA SER A 183 36.70 -5.45 0.21
C SER A 183 37.88 -5.31 -0.78
N ALA A 184 38.24 -4.08 -1.14
CA ALA A 184 39.46 -3.76 -1.90
C ALA A 184 40.28 -2.71 -1.15
#